data_AF-A0A7W0ZQN4-F1
#
_entry.id   AF-A0A7W0ZQN4-F1
#
_cell.length_a   1.000
_cell.length_b   1.000
_cell.length_c   1.000
_cell.angle_alpha   90.00
_cell.angle_beta   90.00
_cell.angle_gamma   90.00
#
_symmetry.space_group_name_H-M   'P 1'
#
loop_
_entity.id
_entity.type
_entity.pdbx_description
1 polymer ?
#
loop_
_entity_poly.entity_id
_entity_poly.type
_entity_poly.pdbx_seq_one_letter_code
_entity_poly.pdbx_strand_id
1 'polypeptide(L)'
;MIDRASNNAQASAEDANYDAINAILDAAEGYLLGLAAEHQLREINIERWRWDQPEIAMSWSPRGGLLELGKNIRVFVSAGGSSTLMCSVESNAWVDEHQPNNSITRHWDNFPDRGRKISTPERLTQLEFRWLKDRIERAYDRISETGQFVLSHAVRMYPNATSASIDAPLRVAQNVIAIRAART
;
A
#
# COMPACT_ATOMS: atom_id res chain seq x y z
N MET A 1 -9.87 13.89 42.77
CA MET A 1 -10.00 12.42 42.70
C MET A 1 -9.89 12.08 41.23
N ILE A 2 -8.75 11.53 40.78
CA ILE A 2 -8.52 11.24 39.36
C ILE A 2 -9.33 9.98 39.05
N ASP A 3 -10.27 10.08 38.09
CA ASP A 3 -11.22 9.03 37.71
C ASP A 3 -10.50 7.81 37.12
N ARG A 4 -10.13 6.86 37.99
CA ARG A 4 -9.56 5.57 37.60
C ARG A 4 -10.49 4.77 36.67
N ALA A 5 -11.80 4.99 36.77
CA ALA A 5 -12.79 4.36 35.91
C ALA A 5 -12.70 4.86 34.46
N SER A 6 -12.49 6.17 34.26
CA SER A 6 -12.34 6.76 32.93
C SER A 6 -11.05 6.31 32.24
N ASN A 7 -9.94 6.21 32.98
CA ASN A 7 -8.68 5.70 32.44
C ASN A 7 -8.76 4.22 32.05
N ASN A 8 -9.45 3.38 32.83
CA ASN A 8 -9.62 1.96 32.51
C ASN A 8 -10.55 1.74 31.31
N ALA A 9 -11.62 2.55 31.18
CA ALA A 9 -12.52 2.49 30.04
C ALA A 9 -11.84 2.94 28.73
N GLN A 10 -10.97 3.95 28.80
CA GLN A 10 -10.17 4.40 27.66
C GLN A 10 -9.15 3.35 27.24
N ALA A 11 -8.38 2.80 28.18
CA ALA A 11 -7.42 1.73 27.90
C ALA A 11 -8.09 0.49 27.27
N SER A 12 -9.25 0.08 27.80
CA SER A 12 -10.00 -1.04 27.26
C SER A 12 -10.54 -0.80 25.84
N ALA A 13 -10.90 0.44 25.49
CA ALA A 13 -11.37 0.79 24.16
C ALA A 13 -10.22 0.89 23.14
N GLU A 14 -9.04 1.33 23.59
CA GLU A 14 -7.81 1.32 22.79
C GLU A 14 -7.38 -0.12 22.47
N ASP A 15 -7.35 -1.00 23.47
CA ASP A 15 -7.01 -2.42 23.29
C ASP A 15 -7.96 -3.13 22.30
N ALA A 16 -9.27 -2.92 22.43
CA ALA A 16 -10.26 -3.50 21.52
C ALA A 16 -10.09 -3.00 20.07
N ASN A 17 -9.67 -1.74 19.88
CA ASN A 17 -9.36 -1.22 18.56
C ASN A 17 -8.10 -1.87 17.97
N TYR A 18 -7.07 -2.14 18.79
CA TYR A 18 -5.86 -2.81 18.33
C TYR A 18 -6.10 -4.26 17.92
N ASP A 19 -6.86 -5.02 18.70
CA ASP A 19 -7.22 -6.40 18.36
C ASP A 19 -7.98 -6.47 17.04
N ALA A 20 -8.88 -5.52 16.84
CA ALA A 20 -9.63 -5.42 15.62
C ALA A 20 -8.81 -5.05 14.38
N ILE A 21 -7.93 -4.06 14.52
CA ILE A 21 -6.98 -3.70 13.47
C ILE A 21 -6.15 -4.93 13.11
N ASN A 22 -5.68 -5.69 14.12
CA ASN A 22 -4.93 -6.91 13.88
C ASN A 22 -5.74 -7.96 13.14
N ALA A 23 -7.02 -8.17 13.48
CA ALA A 23 -7.88 -9.12 12.76
C ALA A 23 -8.00 -8.76 11.27
N ILE A 24 -8.10 -7.47 10.93
CA ILE A 24 -8.13 -7.01 9.54
C ILE A 24 -6.79 -7.25 8.85
N LEU A 25 -5.69 -6.87 9.50
CA LEU A 25 -4.34 -6.99 8.93
C LEU A 25 -3.91 -8.45 8.77
N ASP A 26 -4.26 -9.34 9.70
CA ASP A 26 -3.98 -10.78 9.63
C ASP A 26 -4.74 -11.43 8.46
N ALA A 27 -6.00 -11.03 8.26
CA ALA A 27 -6.78 -11.48 7.11
C ALA A 27 -6.18 -11.00 5.79
N ALA A 28 -5.77 -9.72 5.72
CA ALA A 28 -5.08 -9.16 4.57
C ALA A 28 -3.76 -9.88 4.28
N GLU A 29 -2.96 -10.16 5.30
CA GLU A 29 -1.71 -10.92 5.19
C GLU A 29 -1.94 -12.28 4.55
N GLY A 30 -2.93 -13.03 5.04
CA GLY A 30 -3.29 -14.33 4.47
C GLY A 30 -3.65 -14.25 2.99
N TYR A 31 -4.39 -13.22 2.57
CA TYR A 31 -4.73 -13.01 1.16
C TYR A 31 -3.54 -12.57 0.31
N LEU A 32 -2.67 -11.69 0.83
CA LEU A 32 -1.46 -11.27 0.12
C LEU A 32 -0.50 -12.44 -0.10
N LEU A 33 -0.30 -13.28 0.93
CA LEU A 33 0.50 -14.50 0.83
C LEU A 33 -0.12 -15.52 -0.14
N GLY A 34 -1.44 -15.71 -0.09
CA GLY A 34 -2.16 -16.57 -1.02
C GLY A 34 -2.00 -16.11 -2.48
N LEU A 35 -2.17 -14.81 -2.72
CA LEU A 35 -1.96 -14.18 -4.02
C LEU A 35 -0.52 -14.36 -4.52
N ALA A 36 0.48 -14.14 -3.66
CA ALA A 36 1.88 -14.34 -4.00
C ALA A 36 2.18 -15.79 -4.41
N ALA A 37 1.60 -16.76 -3.70
CA ALA A 37 1.74 -18.17 -4.01
C ALA A 37 1.03 -18.54 -5.33
N GLU A 38 -0.20 -18.07 -5.53
CA GLU A 38 -1.01 -18.31 -6.73
C GLU A 38 -0.31 -17.82 -8.01
N HIS A 39 0.27 -16.62 -7.96
CA HIS A 39 0.94 -16.01 -9.10
C HIS A 39 2.46 -16.25 -9.14
N GLN A 40 2.99 -17.08 -8.23
CA GLN A 40 4.41 -17.42 -8.13
C GLN A 40 5.32 -16.17 -8.06
N LEU A 41 4.89 -15.15 -7.32
CA LEU A 41 5.65 -13.92 -7.14
C LEU A 41 6.97 -14.23 -6.44
N ARG A 42 8.06 -13.66 -6.94
CA ARG A 42 9.41 -13.82 -6.38
C ARG A 42 9.82 -12.55 -5.65
N GLU A 43 10.70 -12.71 -4.66
CA GLU A 43 11.25 -11.59 -3.88
C GLU A 43 10.18 -10.69 -3.28
N ILE A 44 9.12 -11.32 -2.78
CA ILE A 44 8.11 -10.62 -2.02
C ILE A 44 8.71 -10.13 -0.70
N ASN A 45 8.39 -8.89 -0.35
CA ASN A 45 8.64 -8.32 0.96
C ASN A 45 7.30 -7.86 1.54
N ILE A 46 6.96 -8.38 2.72
CA ILE A 46 5.75 -8.02 3.44
C ILE A 46 6.14 -7.20 4.67
N GLU A 47 5.65 -5.97 4.74
CA GLU A 47 5.88 -5.05 5.84
C GLU A 47 4.57 -4.75 6.54
N ARG A 48 4.63 -4.68 7.88
CA ARG A 48 3.47 -4.39 8.72
C ARG A 48 3.78 -3.24 9.67
N TRP A 49 2.94 -2.21 9.63
CA TRP A 49 3.02 -1.02 10.47
C TRP A 49 1.77 -0.94 11.36
N ARG A 50 1.92 -0.55 12.63
CA ARG A 50 0.82 -0.65 13.62
C ARG A 50 0.49 0.65 14.38
N TRP A 51 1.39 1.64 14.36
CA TRP A 51 1.38 2.70 15.37
C TRP A 51 0.64 3.98 14.94
N ASP A 52 0.92 4.52 13.74
CA ASP A 52 0.30 5.79 13.29
C ASP A 52 -0.76 5.58 12.21
N GLN A 53 -0.42 4.77 11.20
CA GLN A 53 -1.33 4.32 10.15
C GLN A 53 -1.20 2.80 10.06
N PRO A 54 -2.08 2.05 10.74
CA PRO A 54 -2.02 0.59 10.70
C PRO A 54 -2.17 0.08 9.27
N GLU A 55 -1.17 -0.64 8.80
CA GLU A 55 -1.14 -1.15 7.44
C GLU A 55 -0.31 -2.41 7.29
N ILE A 56 -0.59 -3.13 6.22
CA ILE A 56 0.25 -4.20 5.70
C ILE A 56 0.48 -3.97 4.21
N ALA A 57 1.72 -4.08 3.78
CA ALA A 57 2.15 -3.85 2.42
C ALA A 57 2.89 -5.07 1.90
N MET A 58 2.47 -5.63 0.78
CA MET A 58 3.26 -6.60 0.02
C MET A 58 3.90 -5.88 -1.17
N SER A 59 5.22 -5.93 -1.25
CA SER A 59 6.00 -5.37 -2.35
C SER A 59 6.77 -6.46 -3.08
N TRP A 60 6.96 -6.29 -4.39
CA TRP A 60 7.79 -7.18 -5.20
C TRP A 60 8.38 -6.43 -6.39
N SER A 61 9.49 -6.95 -6.92
CA SER A 61 10.11 -6.45 -8.15
C SER A 61 10.35 -7.63 -9.10
N PRO A 62 9.86 -7.56 -10.36
CA PRO A 62 10.15 -8.58 -11.35
C PRO A 62 11.63 -8.48 -11.76
N ARG A 63 12.44 -9.49 -11.40
CA ARG A 63 13.82 -9.60 -11.89
C ARG A 63 13.87 -9.77 -13.40
N GLY A 64 14.82 -9.09 -14.05
CA GLY A 64 15.24 -9.37 -15.43
C GLY A 64 14.76 -8.39 -16.50
N GLY A 65 14.18 -7.24 -16.13
CA GLY A 65 13.90 -6.13 -17.05
C GLY A 65 15.02 -5.11 -17.11
N LEU A 66 15.08 -4.32 -18.20
CA LEU A 66 15.94 -3.12 -18.31
C LEU A 66 15.58 -2.03 -17.27
N LEU A 67 14.40 -2.15 -16.65
CA LEU A 67 13.89 -1.30 -15.58
C LEU A 67 13.26 -2.17 -14.51
N GLU A 68 13.70 -2.02 -13.27
CA GLU A 68 13.10 -2.66 -12.11
C GLU A 68 11.85 -1.88 -11.70
N LEU A 69 10.74 -2.15 -12.39
CA LEU A 69 9.44 -1.62 -11.99
C LEU A 69 8.98 -2.33 -10.72
N GLY A 70 9.15 -1.67 -9.58
CA GLY A 70 8.63 -2.14 -8.31
C GLY A 70 7.11 -2.02 -8.26
N LYS A 71 6.47 -2.96 -7.57
CA LYS A 71 5.02 -3.04 -7.39
C LYS A 71 4.69 -3.31 -5.93
N ASN A 72 3.60 -2.73 -5.44
CA ASN A 72 3.09 -3.10 -4.12
C ASN A 72 1.56 -3.06 -4.08
N ILE A 73 1.02 -3.83 -3.13
CA ILE A 73 -0.36 -3.75 -2.67
C ILE A 73 -0.31 -3.42 -1.19
N ARG A 74 -1.03 -2.38 -0.79
CA ARG A 74 -1.14 -1.90 0.58
C ARG A 74 -2.58 -2.05 1.04
N VAL A 75 -2.75 -2.59 2.24
CA VAL A 75 -4.02 -2.57 2.97
C VAL A 75 -3.81 -1.73 4.20
N PHE A 76 -4.57 -0.65 4.35
CA PHE A 76 -4.46 0.23 5.50
C PHE A 76 -5.82 0.44 6.16
N VAL A 77 -5.78 0.61 7.48
CA VAL A 77 -6.94 0.78 8.33
C VAL A 77 -6.88 2.15 8.98
N SER A 78 -7.92 2.95 8.80
CA SER A 78 -8.05 4.25 9.45
C SER A 78 -9.28 4.31 10.34
N ALA A 79 -9.23 5.15 11.38
CA ALA A 79 -10.40 5.42 12.20
C ALA A 79 -11.41 6.26 11.40
N GLY A 80 -12.58 5.69 11.14
CA GLY A 80 -13.70 6.31 10.40
C GLY A 80 -14.64 7.15 11.27
N GLY A 81 -14.25 7.53 12.49
CA GLY A 81 -15.10 8.16 13.50
C GLY A 81 -15.44 7.22 14.65
N SER A 82 -16.61 7.40 15.29
CA SER A 82 -17.06 6.65 16.47
C SER A 82 -16.99 5.12 16.25
N SER A 83 -15.91 4.51 16.73
CA SER A 83 -15.64 3.06 16.76
C SER A 83 -15.78 2.31 15.43
N THR A 84 -15.71 3.00 14.30
CA THR A 84 -15.77 2.36 12.98
C THR A 84 -14.39 2.37 12.35
N LEU A 85 -13.89 1.21 11.93
CA LEU A 85 -12.65 1.11 11.17
C LEU A 85 -12.95 1.19 9.67
N MET A 86 -12.16 1.95 8.94
CA MET A 86 -12.21 2.05 7.49
C MET A 86 -11.02 1.27 6.92
N CYS A 87 -11.30 0.14 6.26
CA CYS A 87 -10.28 -0.63 5.56
C CYS A 87 -10.21 -0.17 4.10
N SER A 88 -9.02 0.15 3.61
CA SER A 88 -8.79 0.54 2.22
C SER A 88 -7.67 -0.29 1.61
N VAL A 89 -7.71 -0.47 0.29
CA VAL A 89 -6.68 -1.19 -0.47
C VAL A 89 -6.13 -0.24 -1.54
N GLU A 90 -4.82 -0.20 -1.68
CA GLU A 90 -4.13 0.59 -2.68
C GLU A 90 -3.13 -0.30 -3.42
N SER A 91 -3.05 -0.15 -4.73
CA SER A 91 -1.98 -0.74 -5.54
C SER A 91 -1.09 0.36 -6.08
N ASN A 92 0.23 0.18 -5.99
CA ASN A 92 1.21 1.14 -6.49
C ASN A 92 2.21 0.47 -7.44
N ALA A 93 2.75 1.28 -8.35
CA ALA A 93 3.92 0.94 -9.14
C ALA A 93 4.95 2.07 -9.05
N TRP A 94 6.25 1.75 -9.00
CA TRP A 94 7.31 2.75 -8.94
C TRP A 94 8.57 2.35 -9.71
N VAL A 95 9.35 3.35 -10.10
CA VAL A 95 10.69 3.21 -10.68
C VAL A 95 11.62 4.19 -9.97
N ASP A 96 12.80 3.72 -9.59
CA ASP A 96 13.86 4.52 -9.01
C ASP A 96 14.93 4.83 -10.06
N GLU A 97 15.16 6.12 -10.34
CA GLU A 97 16.22 6.60 -11.22
C GLU A 97 17.38 7.18 -10.40
N HIS A 98 18.48 6.44 -10.34
CA HIS A 98 19.72 6.90 -9.70
C HIS A 98 20.35 8.06 -10.47
N GLN A 99 20.68 9.14 -9.76
CA GLN A 99 21.28 10.34 -10.32
C GLN A 99 22.79 10.40 -10.03
N PRO A 100 23.59 11.12 -10.83
CA PRO A 100 25.05 11.21 -10.64
C PRO A 100 25.49 11.78 -9.27
N ASN A 101 24.66 12.58 -8.62
CA ASN A 101 24.92 13.17 -7.31
C ASN A 101 24.48 12.27 -6.13
N ASN A 102 24.29 10.97 -6.38
CA ASN A 102 23.79 9.99 -5.42
C ASN A 102 22.36 10.27 -4.90
N SER A 103 21.61 11.17 -5.53
CA SER A 103 20.17 11.30 -5.29
C SER A 103 19.39 10.25 -6.09
N ILE A 104 18.17 9.95 -5.65
CA ILE A 104 17.26 9.03 -6.32
C ILE A 104 16.02 9.81 -6.72
N THR A 105 15.60 9.71 -7.97
CA THR A 105 14.27 10.18 -8.39
C THR A 105 13.34 8.98 -8.40
N ARG A 106 12.38 8.93 -7.49
CA ARG A 106 11.32 7.91 -7.51
C ARG A 106 10.13 8.45 -8.27
N HIS A 107 9.76 7.75 -9.33
CA HIS A 107 8.52 7.95 -10.07
C HIS A 107 7.50 6.93 -9.57
N TRP A 108 6.26 7.32 -9.32
CA TRP A 108 5.21 6.38 -8.94
C TRP A 108 3.83 6.74 -9.48
N ASP A 109 2.96 5.74 -9.49
CA ASP A 109 1.51 5.92 -9.63
C ASP A 109 0.81 5.14 -8.54
N ASN A 110 -0.31 5.69 -8.06
CA ASN A 110 -1.14 5.06 -7.04
C ASN A 110 -2.56 4.86 -7.52
N PHE A 111 -3.11 3.69 -7.22
CA PHE A 111 -4.48 3.34 -7.57
C PHE A 111 -5.23 2.97 -6.30
N PRO A 112 -5.84 3.98 -5.63
CA PRO A 112 -6.62 3.72 -4.43
C PRO A 112 -7.95 3.06 -4.81
N ASP A 113 -8.31 1.99 -4.10
CA ASP A 113 -9.68 1.47 -4.07
C ASP A 113 -10.38 1.97 -2.81
N ARG A 114 -11.62 2.46 -2.98
CA ARG A 114 -12.35 3.17 -1.92
C ARG A 114 -12.59 2.25 -0.74
N GLY A 115 -12.38 2.80 0.46
CA GLY A 115 -12.47 2.02 1.68
C GLY A 115 -13.88 1.49 1.98
N ARG A 116 -13.91 0.39 2.74
CA ARG A 116 -15.12 -0.19 3.32
C ARG A 116 -15.10 -0.01 4.83
N LYS A 117 -16.27 0.36 5.36
CA LYS A 117 -16.51 0.34 6.80
C LYS A 117 -16.56 -1.11 7.30
N ILE A 118 -15.72 -1.42 8.28
CA ILE A 118 -15.73 -2.68 9.00
C ILE A 118 -16.58 -2.48 10.26
N SER A 119 -17.65 -3.25 10.31
CA SER A 119 -18.76 -3.10 11.25
C SER A 119 -18.52 -3.79 12.58
N THR A 120 -17.75 -4.88 12.57
CA THR A 120 -17.35 -5.62 13.78
C THR A 120 -15.84 -5.73 13.79
N PRO A 121 -15.14 -4.98 14.66
CA PRO A 121 -13.72 -4.78 14.51
C PRO A 121 -12.99 -6.07 14.98
N GLU A 122 -13.46 -6.77 16.02
CA GLU A 122 -12.84 -7.99 16.58
C GLU A 122 -12.92 -9.25 15.69
N ARG A 123 -13.89 -9.31 14.76
CA ARG A 123 -14.05 -10.43 13.82
C ARG A 123 -14.65 -9.94 12.51
N LEU A 124 -13.93 -10.17 11.43
CA LEU A 124 -14.45 -9.94 10.09
C LEU A 124 -15.65 -10.88 9.81
N THR A 125 -16.74 -10.29 9.33
CA THR A 125 -17.86 -11.04 8.78
C THR A 125 -17.45 -11.71 7.46
N GLN A 126 -18.19 -12.75 7.04
CA GLN A 126 -17.93 -13.40 5.73
C GLN A 126 -17.98 -12.41 4.57
N LEU A 127 -18.84 -11.39 4.65
CA LEU A 127 -18.97 -10.37 3.61
C LEU A 127 -17.75 -9.43 3.58
N GLU A 128 -17.18 -9.11 4.73
CA GLU A 128 -15.97 -8.29 4.82
C GLU A 128 -14.72 -9.08 4.37
N PHE A 129 -14.62 -10.37 4.72
CA PHE A 129 -13.58 -11.26 4.20
C PHE A 129 -13.61 -11.36 2.67
N ARG A 130 -14.79 -11.64 2.08
CA ARG A 130 -14.95 -11.70 0.63
C ARG A 130 -14.59 -10.38 -0.03
N TRP A 131 -15.06 -9.26 0.54
CA TRP A 131 -14.71 -7.95 0.02
C TRP A 131 -13.20 -7.70 0.05
N LEU A 132 -12.52 -8.02 1.15
CA LEU A 132 -11.07 -7.80 1.26
C LEU A 132 -10.29 -8.63 0.24
N LYS A 133 -10.64 -9.92 0.09
CA LYS A 133 -10.07 -10.80 -0.93
C LYS A 133 -10.24 -10.22 -2.34
N ASP A 134 -11.49 -9.92 -2.72
CA ASP A 134 -11.82 -9.40 -4.05
C ASP A 134 -11.06 -8.10 -4.36
N ARG A 135 -10.80 -7.26 -3.35
CA ARG A 135 -10.09 -5.98 -3.53
C ARG A 135 -8.59 -6.16 -3.68
N ILE A 136 -7.99 -7.08 -2.94
CA ILE A 136 -6.58 -7.44 -3.10
C ILE A 136 -6.34 -8.05 -4.48
N GLU A 137 -7.22 -8.94 -4.94
CA GLU A 137 -7.16 -9.53 -6.28
C GLU A 137 -7.27 -8.47 -7.38
N ARG A 138 -8.26 -7.56 -7.29
CA ARG A 138 -8.38 -6.44 -8.23
C ARG A 138 -7.17 -5.50 -8.22
N ALA A 139 -6.61 -5.26 -7.03
CA ALA A 139 -5.41 -4.44 -6.87
C ALA A 139 -4.22 -5.09 -7.58
N TYR A 140 -4.09 -6.42 -7.49
CA TYR A 140 -3.11 -7.18 -8.23
C TYR A 140 -3.31 -7.09 -9.74
N ASP A 141 -4.49 -7.47 -10.25
CA ASP A 141 -4.80 -7.48 -11.69
C ASP A 141 -4.45 -6.14 -12.35
N ARG A 142 -4.79 -5.04 -11.66
CA ARG A 142 -4.54 -3.69 -12.15
C ARG A 142 -3.06 -3.41 -12.43
N ILE A 143 -2.17 -3.87 -11.56
CA ILE A 143 -0.72 -3.61 -11.69
C ILE A 143 0.04 -4.81 -12.27
N SER A 144 -0.56 -5.99 -12.41
CA SER A 144 0.06 -7.17 -13.00
C SER A 144 -0.10 -7.21 -14.51
N GLU A 145 -1.25 -6.82 -15.04
CA GLU A 145 -1.61 -6.90 -16.47
C GLU A 145 -1.13 -5.70 -17.31
N THR A 146 -0.83 -4.58 -16.66
CA THR A 146 -0.49 -3.34 -17.35
C THR A 146 0.99 -3.36 -17.78
N GLY A 147 1.23 -3.76 -19.04
CA GLY A 147 2.54 -3.53 -19.68
C GLY A 147 2.85 -2.04 -19.95
N GLN A 148 1.95 -1.14 -19.55
CA GLN A 148 2.04 0.30 -19.72
C GLN A 148 1.63 1.01 -18.43
N PHE A 149 2.55 1.81 -17.87
CA PHE A 149 2.31 2.68 -16.73
C PHE A 149 2.59 4.12 -17.09
N VAL A 150 1.78 5.02 -16.54
CA VAL A 150 2.08 6.45 -16.49
C VAL A 150 2.32 6.77 -15.01
N LEU A 151 3.57 6.82 -14.61
CA LEU A 151 3.96 7.22 -13.27
C LEU A 151 3.74 8.72 -13.14
N SER A 152 2.62 9.08 -12.55
CA SER A 152 2.07 10.44 -12.55
C SER A 152 2.73 11.37 -11.53
N HIS A 153 3.42 10.79 -10.54
CA HIS A 153 4.10 11.50 -9.48
C HIS A 153 5.60 11.21 -9.51
N ALA A 154 6.40 12.19 -9.08
CA ALA A 154 7.83 12.02 -8.93
C ALA A 154 8.37 12.82 -7.73
N VAL A 155 9.29 12.21 -6.98
CA VAL A 155 10.04 12.87 -5.92
C VAL A 155 11.52 12.61 -6.09
N ARG A 156 12.34 13.65 -5.89
CA ARG A 156 13.78 13.51 -5.76
C ARG A 156 14.13 13.40 -4.28
N MET A 157 14.79 12.31 -3.91
CA MET A 157 15.30 12.01 -2.57
C MET A 157 16.81 12.25 -2.55
N TYR A 158 17.26 13.14 -1.68
CA TYR A 158 18.67 13.50 -1.53
C TYR A 158 19.34 12.66 -0.43
N PRO A 159 20.67 12.47 -0.47
CA PRO A 159 21.40 11.68 0.54
C PRO A 159 21.27 12.20 1.97
N ASN A 160 20.93 13.47 2.15
CA ASN A 160 20.70 14.11 3.45
C ASN A 160 19.27 13.91 3.99
N ALA A 161 18.54 12.93 3.47
CA ALA A 161 17.15 12.61 3.80
C ALA A 161 16.12 13.72 3.49
N THR A 162 16.48 14.75 2.73
CA THR A 162 15.49 15.71 2.21
C THR A 162 14.89 15.22 0.91
N SER A 163 13.69 15.72 0.58
CA SER A 163 12.98 15.37 -0.64
C SER A 163 12.34 16.58 -1.30
N ALA A 164 12.23 16.58 -2.64
CA ALA A 164 11.53 17.60 -3.40
C ALA A 164 10.61 16.95 -4.44
N SER A 165 9.35 17.39 -4.49
CA SER A 165 8.43 17.03 -5.57
C SER A 165 8.94 17.63 -6.88
N ILE A 166 8.87 16.87 -7.97
CA ILE A 166 9.24 17.33 -9.31
C ILE A 166 8.11 17.02 -10.29
N ASP A 167 7.87 17.94 -11.23
CA ASP A 167 6.92 17.70 -12.33
C ASP A 167 7.64 16.93 -13.45
N ALA A 168 7.59 15.60 -13.38
CA ALA A 168 8.28 14.72 -14.32
C ALA A 168 7.55 13.38 -14.48
N PRO A 169 6.34 13.34 -15.05
CA PRO A 169 5.63 12.08 -15.24
C PRO A 169 6.42 11.14 -16.16
N LEU A 170 6.57 9.88 -15.75
CA LEU A 170 7.33 8.87 -16.49
C LEU A 170 6.38 7.87 -17.17
N ARG A 171 6.47 7.75 -18.50
CA ARG A 171 5.75 6.71 -19.24
C ARG A 171 6.65 5.48 -19.39
N VAL A 172 6.22 4.39 -18.81
CA VAL A 172 6.84 3.06 -18.96
C VAL A 172 5.95 2.27 -19.90
N ALA A 173 6.45 1.85 -21.06
CA ALA A 173 5.70 1.03 -22.00
C ALA A 173 6.56 -0.15 -22.47
N GLN A 174 6.07 -1.38 -22.33
CA GLN A 174 6.72 -2.60 -22.84
C GLN A 174 8.21 -2.71 -22.42
N ASN A 175 8.54 -2.37 -21.17
CA ASN A 175 9.91 -2.34 -20.64
C ASN A 175 10.87 -1.34 -21.33
N VAL A 176 10.33 -0.35 -22.04
CA VAL A 176 11.06 0.78 -22.63
C VAL A 176 10.58 2.06 -21.95
N ILE A 177 11.50 2.88 -21.42
CA ILE A 177 11.15 4.25 -21.02
C ILE A 177 10.99 5.08 -22.29
N ALA A 178 9.78 5.56 -22.56
CA ALA A 178 9.60 6.68 -23.48
C ALA A 178 9.85 7.97 -22.69
N ILE A 179 11.11 8.39 -22.57
CA ILE A 179 11.45 9.64 -21.89
C ILE A 179 10.94 10.83 -22.72
N ARG A 180 10.19 11.71 -22.04
CA ARG A 180 9.74 13.08 -22.41
C ARG A 180 8.77 13.22 -23.59
N ALA A 181 7.49 13.41 -23.27
CA ALA A 181 6.74 14.45 -23.95
C ALA A 181 7.14 15.79 -23.32
N ALA A 182 8.02 16.55 -23.96
CA ALA A 182 8.17 17.96 -23.63
C ALA A 182 6.80 18.62 -23.81
N ARG A 183 6.24 19.20 -22.75
CA ARG A 183 5.14 20.16 -22.92
C ARG A 183 5.76 21.39 -23.61
N THR A 184 5.59 21.47 -24.93
CA THR A 184 5.69 22.71 -25.71
C THR A 184 4.57 23.66 -25.29
#